data_AF-A0A257QAG9-F1
#
_entry.id   AF-A0A257QAG9-F1
#
_cell.length_a   1.000
_cell.length_b   1.000
_cell.length_c   1.000
_cell.angle_alpha   90.00
_cell.angle_beta   90.00
_cell.angle_gamma   90.00
#
_symmetry.space_group_name_H-M   'P 1'
#
loop_
_entity.id
_entity.type
_entity.pdbx_description
1 polymer ?
#
loop_
_entity_poly.entity_id
_entity_poly.type
_entity_poly.pdbx_seq_one_letter_code
_entity_poly.pdbx_strand_id
1 'polypeptide(L)'
;MATGVYTFNSADTGVSVLIDYLYTAATGGTKVALSNQSMGTTPTFMGVFSTTASGKNVTLKLNLCTSSKLSLQTKIEDYTIPELDFEVMADASNNIGTLSVAN
;
A
#
# COMPACT_ATOMS: atom_id res chain seq x y z
N MET A 1 9.80 -35.71 -22.19
CA MET A 1 9.71 -35.07 -20.87
C MET A 1 9.23 -36.13 -19.89
N ALA A 2 10.15 -36.77 -19.16
CA ALA A 2 9.79 -37.82 -18.21
C ALA A 2 9.37 -37.14 -16.90
N THR A 3 8.09 -37.25 -16.55
CA THR A 3 7.58 -36.90 -15.22
C THR A 3 8.36 -37.73 -14.18
N GLY A 4 9.06 -37.05 -13.27
CA GLY A 4 9.77 -37.71 -12.18
C GLY A 4 8.75 -38.39 -11.27
N VAL A 5 8.71 -39.72 -11.30
CA VAL A 5 7.87 -40.50 -10.39
C VAL A 5 8.55 -40.46 -9.03
N TYR A 6 7.99 -39.70 -8.09
CA TYR A 6 8.40 -39.75 -6.69
C TYR A 6 7.69 -40.93 -6.03
N THR A 7 8.36 -42.08 -5.97
CA THR A 7 7.88 -43.24 -5.22
C THR A 7 8.30 -43.12 -3.77
N PHE A 8 7.39 -43.46 -2.85
CA PHE A 8 7.75 -43.65 -1.43
C PHE A 8 8.83 -44.71 -1.29
N ASN A 9 9.66 -44.59 -0.25
CA ASN A 9 10.67 -45.60 0.04
C ASN A 9 9.94 -46.92 0.34
N SER A 10 10.47 -48.05 -0.11
CA SER A 10 9.91 -49.37 0.20
C SER A 10 9.78 -49.63 1.70
N ALA A 11 10.62 -48.98 2.52
CA ALA A 11 10.55 -49.01 3.98
C ALA A 11 9.30 -48.32 4.56
N ASP A 12 8.65 -47.42 3.81
CA ASP A 12 7.44 -46.70 4.24
C ASP A 12 6.15 -47.47 3.88
N THR A 13 6.28 -48.70 3.38
CA THR A 13 5.13 -49.56 3.05
C THR A 13 4.31 -49.86 4.30
N GLY A 14 3.07 -49.37 4.34
CA GLY A 14 2.16 -49.54 5.48
C GLY A 14 2.19 -48.39 6.50
N VAL A 15 3.02 -47.36 6.30
CA VAL A 15 3.00 -46.15 7.12
C VAL A 15 1.83 -45.26 6.69
N SER A 16 0.95 -44.92 7.64
CA SER A 16 -0.18 -44.03 7.36
C SER A 16 0.29 -42.59 7.25
N VAL A 17 0.12 -41.96 6.08
CA VAL A 17 0.38 -40.54 5.87
C VAL A 17 -0.90 -39.76 6.11
N LEU A 18 -0.85 -38.78 7.01
CA LEU A 18 -1.91 -37.78 7.17
C LEU A 18 -1.55 -36.58 6.28
N ILE A 19 -2.35 -36.34 5.25
CA ILE A 19 -2.15 -35.25 4.30
C ILE A 19 -3.19 -34.16 4.57
N ASP A 20 -2.73 -33.01 5.04
CA ASP A 20 -3.53 -31.80 5.10
C ASP A 20 -3.38 -31.03 3.78
N TYR A 21 -4.50 -30.79 3.10
CA TYR A 21 -4.52 -30.03 1.85
C TYR A 21 -5.78 -29.18 1.74
N LEU A 22 -5.65 -28.04 1.06
CA LEU A 22 -6.77 -27.16 0.80
C LEU A 22 -7.54 -27.69 -0.41
N TYR A 23 -8.84 -27.95 -0.25
CA TYR A 23 -9.70 -28.43 -1.33
C TYR A 23 -11.03 -27.67 -1.36
N THR A 24 -11.67 -27.65 -2.52
CA THR A 24 -13.02 -27.11 -2.67
C THR A 24 -14.01 -28.27 -2.61
N ALA A 25 -14.81 -28.32 -1.55
CA ALA A 25 -15.92 -29.25 -1.41
C ALA A 25 -17.18 -28.68 -2.09
N ALA A 26 -17.91 -29.50 -2.84
CA ALA A 26 -19.20 -29.13 -3.43
C ALA A 26 -20.34 -29.13 -2.39
N THR A 27 -20.18 -29.89 -1.30
CA THR A 27 -21.18 -30.06 -0.26
C THR A 27 -20.50 -30.13 1.10
N GLY A 28 -20.97 -29.34 2.05
CA GLY A 28 -20.39 -29.25 3.39
C GLY A 28 -19.20 -28.28 3.44
N GLY A 29 -19.24 -27.35 4.41
CA GLY A 29 -18.23 -26.31 4.62
C GLY A 29 -18.77 -24.91 4.36
N THR A 30 -18.63 -24.02 5.34
CA THR A 30 -18.96 -22.60 5.22
C THR A 30 -17.68 -21.81 5.00
N LYS A 31 -17.60 -21.08 3.88
CA LYS A 31 -16.52 -20.11 3.64
C LYS A 31 -17.05 -18.73 4.01
N VAL A 32 -16.32 -17.99 4.84
CA VAL A 32 -16.59 -16.57 5.07
C VAL A 32 -15.71 -15.79 4.10
N ALA A 33 -16.32 -15.04 3.20
CA ALA A 33 -15.60 -14.17 2.29
C ALA A 33 -15.06 -12.95 3.08
N LEU A 34 -13.76 -12.94 3.33
CA LEU A 34 -13.05 -11.76 3.82
C LEU A 34 -12.96 -10.78 2.64
N SER A 35 -13.91 -9.85 2.59
CA SER A 35 -13.93 -8.77 1.60
C SER A 35 -13.38 -7.50 2.23
N ASN A 36 -12.53 -6.78 1.49
CA ASN A 36 -12.10 -5.44 1.88
C ASN A 36 -13.27 -4.49 1.63
N GLN A 37 -14.11 -4.29 2.64
CA GLN A 37 -15.23 -3.35 2.56
C GLN A 37 -14.66 -1.93 2.38
N SER A 38 -15.29 -1.12 1.52
CA SER A 38 -14.85 0.25 1.26
C SER A 38 -14.98 1.08 2.54
N MET A 39 -13.86 1.38 3.21
CA MET A 39 -13.79 2.03 4.53
C MET A 39 -14.12 3.53 4.53
N GLY A 40 -14.92 4.00 3.56
CA GLY A 40 -15.26 5.41 3.37
C GLY A 40 -14.26 6.15 2.48
N THR A 41 -14.52 7.44 2.25
CA THR A 41 -13.66 8.31 1.45
C THR A 41 -12.56 8.89 2.33
N THR A 42 -11.32 8.47 2.11
CA THR A 42 -10.15 9.09 2.74
C THR A 42 -10.03 10.53 2.27
N PRO A 43 -9.95 11.53 3.18
CA PRO A 43 -9.75 12.91 2.78
C PRO A 43 -8.37 13.08 2.16
N THR A 44 -8.32 13.67 0.97
CA THR A 44 -7.08 13.91 0.22
C THR A 44 -6.82 15.39 0.04
N PHE A 45 -5.55 15.77 -0.04
CA PHE A 45 -5.10 17.12 -0.36
C PHE A 45 -4.02 17.12 -1.44
N MET A 46 -3.77 18.28 -2.04
CA MET A 46 -2.68 18.49 -2.99
C MET A 46 -1.51 19.17 -2.28
N GLY A 47 -0.31 18.60 -2.37
CA GLY A 47 0.91 19.18 -1.81
C GLY A 47 1.71 19.92 -2.88
N VAL A 48 2.06 21.18 -2.63
CA VAL A 48 2.95 21.96 -3.51
C VAL A 48 4.13 22.46 -2.69
N PHE A 49 5.32 21.99 -3.03
CA PHE A 49 6.58 22.34 -2.36
C PHE A 49 7.47 23.07 -3.36
N SER A 50 7.93 24.26 -2.99
CA SER A 50 8.80 25.07 -3.85
C SER A 50 10.03 25.51 -3.07
N THR A 51 11.18 25.45 -3.72
CA THR A 51 12.45 25.94 -3.19
C THR A 51 13.30 26.54 -4.29
N THR A 52 14.28 27.36 -3.91
CA THR A 52 15.32 27.85 -4.81
C THR A 52 16.60 27.06 -4.58
N ALA A 53 17.08 26.35 -5.60
CA ALA A 53 18.35 25.63 -5.55
C ALA A 53 19.27 26.16 -6.66
N SER A 54 20.43 26.68 -6.29
CA SER A 54 21.44 27.20 -7.24
C SER A 54 20.88 28.25 -8.22
N GLY A 55 20.01 29.14 -7.73
CA GLY A 55 19.38 30.19 -8.54
C GLY A 55 18.22 29.73 -9.41
N LYS A 56 17.84 28.45 -9.36
CA LYS A 56 16.71 27.88 -10.09
C LYS A 56 15.54 27.61 -9.15
N ASN A 57 14.33 27.82 -9.63
CA ASN A 57 13.11 27.45 -8.92
C ASN A 57 12.82 25.98 -9.13
N VAL A 58 12.81 25.20 -8.05
CA VAL A 58 12.43 23.79 -8.04
C VAL A 58 11.08 23.66 -7.36
N THR A 59 10.09 23.12 -8.06
CA THR A 59 8.73 22.92 -7.55
C THR A 59 8.32 21.47 -7.71
N LEU A 60 7.92 20.83 -6.61
CA LEU A 60 7.29 19.53 -6.56
C LEU A 60 5.80 19.70 -6.26
N LYS A 61 4.96 19.23 -7.18
CA LYS A 61 3.51 19.13 -6.99
C LYS A 61 3.13 17.66 -6.87
N LEU A 62 2.39 17.30 -5.84
CA LEU A 62 1.85 15.96 -5.60
C LEU A 62 0.32 16.05 -5.67
N ASN A 63 -0.28 15.24 -6.56
CA ASN A 63 -1.69 15.42 -6.95
C ASN A 63 -2.66 14.92 -5.87
N LEU A 64 -2.38 13.77 -5.27
CA LEU A 64 -3.17 13.18 -4.19
C LEU A 64 -2.27 12.75 -3.03
N CYS A 65 -2.39 13.44 -1.91
CA CYS A 65 -1.80 13.07 -0.63
C CYS A 65 -2.88 12.77 0.40
N THR A 66 -2.61 11.84 1.31
CA THR A 66 -3.41 11.56 2.51
C THR A 66 -2.54 11.68 3.76
N SER A 67 -3.11 12.10 4.88
CA SER A 67 -2.41 12.15 6.16
C SER A 67 -3.23 11.43 7.22
N SER A 68 -2.57 10.67 8.07
CA SER A 68 -3.18 10.00 9.22
C SER A 68 -3.67 11.01 10.27
N LYS A 69 -3.00 12.18 10.37
CA LYS A 69 -3.36 13.25 11.28
C LYS A 69 -2.86 14.60 10.77
N LEU A 70 -3.79 15.52 10.51
CA LEU A 70 -3.47 16.93 10.26
C LEU A 70 -3.84 17.76 11.48
N SER A 71 -2.84 18.32 12.17
CA SER A 71 -3.07 19.28 13.26
C SER A 71 -2.52 20.65 12.90
N LEU A 72 -3.40 21.65 12.83
CA LEU A 72 -3.02 23.05 12.66
C LEU A 72 -2.99 23.73 14.03
N GLN A 73 -1.78 23.98 14.56
CA GLN A 73 -1.62 24.73 15.80
C GLN A 73 -1.64 26.23 15.49
N THR A 74 -2.59 26.97 16.08
CA THR A 74 -2.81 28.41 15.82
C THR A 74 -2.21 29.31 16.90
N LYS A 75 -1.32 28.79 17.76
CA LYS A 75 -0.74 29.58 18.85
C LYS A 75 0.22 30.63 18.26
N ILE A 76 -0.03 31.89 18.58
CA ILE A 76 0.71 33.07 18.05
C ILE A 76 1.92 33.45 18.92
N GLU A 77 1.99 32.97 20.16
CA GLU A 77 2.99 33.44 21.13
C GLU A 77 4.35 32.73 21.06
N ASP A 78 4.51 31.72 20.21
CA ASP A 78 5.80 31.06 19.97
C ASP A 78 5.87 30.42 18.56
N TYR A 79 7.06 30.29 18.00
CA TYR A 79 7.28 29.63 16.72
C TYR A 79 7.06 28.13 16.87
N THR A 80 5.88 27.67 16.46
CA THR A 80 5.59 26.25 16.36
C THR A 80 6.03 25.75 14.98
N ILE A 81 6.84 24.70 14.95
CA ILE A 81 7.14 23.94 13.72
C ILE A 81 6.27 22.69 13.73
N PRO A 82 5.09 22.70 13.09
CA PRO A 82 4.25 21.52 13.00
C PRO A 82 4.88 20.48 12.07
N GLU A 83 4.84 19.22 12.49
CA GLU A 83 5.22 18.07 11.67
C GLU A 83 4.04 17.68 10.77
N LEU A 84 4.34 17.33 9.52
CA LEU A 84 3.36 16.85 8.55
C LEU A 84 3.84 15.52 7.96
N ASP A 85 3.25 14.44 8.45
CA ASP A 85 3.39 13.11 7.85
C ASP A 85 2.26 12.87 6.85
N PHE A 86 2.63 12.47 5.64
CA PHE A 86 1.67 12.17 4.59
C PHE A 86 2.16 11.08 3.65
N GLU A 87 1.21 10.38 3.07
CA GLU A 87 1.39 9.36 2.04
C GLU A 87 0.86 9.87 0.71
N VAL A 88 1.46 9.45 -0.39
CA VAL A 88 1.12 9.90 -1.74
C VAL A 88 0.57 8.72 -2.54
N MET A 89 -0.51 8.96 -3.27
CA MET A 89 -1.13 7.97 -4.16
C MET A 89 -1.24 8.51 -5.59
N ALA A 90 -1.37 7.59 -6.55
CA ALA A 90 -1.62 7.96 -7.93
C ALA A 90 -3.04 8.50 -8.10
N ASP A 91 -3.20 9.53 -8.94
CA ASP A 91 -4.50 10.06 -9.31
C ASP A 91 -5.27 9.13 -10.27
N ALA A 92 -6.49 9.52 -10.66
CA ALA A 92 -7.33 8.75 -11.57
C ALA A 92 -6.71 8.56 -12.97
N SER A 93 -5.70 9.36 -13.34
CA SER A 93 -4.92 9.21 -14.57
C SER A 93 -3.61 8.46 -14.35
N ASN A 94 -3.44 7.84 -13.18
CA ASN A 94 -2.25 7.11 -12.76
C ASN A 94 -0.98 7.97 -12.61
N ASN A 95 -1.13 9.27 -12.29
CA ASN A 95 -0.01 10.17 -12.05
C ASN A 95 0.12 10.53 -10.56
N ILE A 96 1.36 10.54 -10.06
CA ILE A 96 1.65 10.88 -8.66
C ILE A 96 1.83 12.39 -8.48
N GLY A 97 2.38 13.06 -9.49
CA GLY A 97 2.70 14.48 -9.41
C GLY A 97 3.65 14.94 -10.52
N THR A 98 4.14 16.17 -10.38
CA THR A 98 5.08 16.79 -11.32
C THR A 98 6.22 17.47 -10.56
N LEU A 99 7.46 17.18 -10.97
CA LEU A 99 8.64 17.94 -10.55
C LEU A 99 9.05 18.89 -11.69
N SER A 100 9.15 20.17 -11.38
CA SER A 100 9.57 21.22 -12.31
C SER A 100 10.82 21.90 -11.81
N VAL A 101 11.75 22.17 -12.72
CA VAL A 101 12.94 23.00 -12.47
C VAL A 101 12.94 24.11 -13.52
N ALA A 102 12.68 25.34 -13.08
CA ALA A 102 12.67 26.53 -13.93
C ALA A 102 13.92 27.38 -13.67
N ASN A 103 14.52 27.87 -14.74
CA ASN A 103 15.58 28.88 -14.69
C ASN A 103 15.01 30.27 -14.39
#